data_AF-A0A094BJ80-F1
#
_entry.id   AF-A0A094BJ80-F1
#
_cell.length_a   1.000
_cell.length_b   1.000
_cell.length_c   1.000
_cell.angle_alpha   90.00
_cell.angle_beta   90.00
_cell.angle_gamma   90.00
#
_symmetry.space_group_name_H-M   'P 1'
#
loop_
_entity.id
_entity.type
_entity.pdbx_description
1 polymer ?
#
loop_
_entity_poly.entity_id
_entity_poly.type
_entity_poly.pdbx_seq_one_letter_code
_entity_poly.pdbx_strand_id
1 'polypeptide(L)'
;TEGSPRDAHALPQGIPRNERRNRPKQPPITRVCRTFREEALPLWYAANRFWLIHNEFAVDDEEDENPSNQRRGFDDWLSQTPREMFDFMEHVSLCGYAAWPNRVMITLDLKNRRVVSTRHYSTYGDEIPVERENGVELTTRDALATRAGEDGFAALKAVLAVRDGMFRISKFCVSAPPGRQRGKKPMSGWEYDW
;
A
#
# COMPACT_ATOMS: atom_id res chain seq x y z
N THR A 1 33.07 22.20 7.38
CA THR A 1 32.20 21.07 7.72
C THR A 1 30.94 21.62 8.34
N GLU A 2 29.95 21.92 7.51
CA GLU A 2 28.62 22.36 7.93
C GLU A 2 27.63 21.24 7.54
N GLY A 3 26.71 20.87 8.43
CA GLY A 3 25.67 19.88 8.16
C GLY A 3 25.76 18.59 8.99
N SER A 4 26.47 18.60 10.11
CA SER A 4 26.48 17.50 11.06
C SER A 4 25.19 17.54 11.90
N PRO A 5 24.62 16.38 12.31
CA PRO A 5 23.51 16.34 13.28
C PRO A 5 23.82 17.08 14.60
N ARG A 6 25.11 17.29 14.92
CA ARG A 6 25.57 18.07 16.08
C ARG A 6 25.38 19.58 15.92
N ASP A 7 25.19 20.08 14.70
CA ASP A 7 24.96 21.50 14.41
C ASP A 7 23.50 21.91 14.73
N ALA A 8 22.61 20.95 15.00
CA ALA A 8 21.20 21.18 15.32
C ALA A 8 20.97 21.95 16.63
N HIS A 9 21.93 21.92 17.55
CA HIS A 9 21.88 22.66 18.81
C HIS A 9 22.45 24.08 18.70
N ALA A 10 23.03 24.45 17.55
CA ALA A 10 23.61 25.78 17.33
C ALA A 10 22.63 26.78 16.68
N LEU A 11 21.43 26.34 16.30
CA LEU A 11 20.41 27.21 15.71
C LEU A 11 19.72 28.06 16.80
N PRO A 12 19.60 29.38 16.61
CA PRO A 12 18.88 30.26 17.53
C PRO A 12 17.45 29.75 17.78
N GLN A 13 17.05 29.68 19.04
CA GLN A 13 15.67 29.35 19.42
C GLN A 13 14.72 30.44 18.87
N GLY A 14 13.81 30.06 17.96
CA GLY A 14 12.81 30.96 17.39
C GLY A 14 12.65 30.89 15.86
N ILE A 15 13.51 30.15 15.16
CA ILE A 15 13.41 30.01 13.69
C ILE A 15 12.36 28.95 13.33
N PRO A 16 11.34 29.26 12.49
CA PRO A 16 10.34 28.29 12.06
C PRO A 16 10.99 27.12 11.28
N ARG A 17 10.96 25.92 11.86
CA ARG A 17 11.53 24.69 11.28
C ARG A 17 10.95 24.30 9.92
N ASN A 18 9.76 24.78 9.58
CA ASN A 18 9.07 24.43 8.33
C ASN A 18 9.49 25.27 7.12
N GLU A 19 10.20 26.38 7.32
CA GLU A 19 10.70 27.17 6.20
C GLU A 19 11.79 26.40 5.45
N ARG A 20 11.61 26.28 4.13
CA ARG A 20 12.49 25.55 3.21
C ARG A 20 13.96 25.99 3.31
N ARG A 21 14.20 27.26 3.68
CA ARG A 21 15.53 27.86 3.86
C ARG A 21 16.25 27.42 5.13
N ASN A 22 15.51 26.98 6.14
CA ASN A 22 16.03 26.62 7.47
C ASN A 22 16.14 25.11 7.67
N ARG A 23 15.79 24.32 6.64
CA ARG A 23 16.01 22.88 6.67
C ARG A 23 17.52 22.61 6.50
N PRO A 24 18.12 21.76 7.35
CA PRO A 24 19.47 21.28 7.12
C PRO A 24 19.58 20.76 5.69
N LYS A 25 20.52 21.29 4.91
CA LYS A 25 20.83 20.69 3.61
C LYS A 25 21.34 19.28 3.90
N GLN A 26 20.62 18.27 3.42
CA GLN A 26 21.11 16.91 3.51
C GLN A 26 22.49 16.88 2.85
N PRO A 27 23.52 16.35 3.53
CA PRO A 27 24.83 16.25 2.93
C PRO A 27 24.72 15.45 1.64
N PRO A 28 25.47 15.80 0.59
CA PRO A 28 25.46 15.05 -0.65
C PRO A 28 25.81 13.60 -0.33
N ILE A 29 25.03 12.66 -0.88
CA ILE A 29 25.28 11.22 -0.74
C ILE A 29 26.70 10.98 -1.27
N THR A 30 27.62 10.65 -0.35
CA THR A 30 29.00 10.39 -0.71
C THR A 30 29.06 9.20 -1.66
N ARG A 31 30.14 9.08 -2.44
CA ARG A 31 30.34 7.93 -3.34
C ARG A 31 30.17 6.59 -2.61
N VAL A 32 30.68 6.49 -1.38
CA VAL A 32 30.55 5.29 -0.53
C VAL A 32 29.10 5.03 -0.13
N CYS A 33 28.36 6.07 0.28
CA CYS A 33 26.94 5.94 0.59
C CYS A 33 26.10 5.56 -0.64
N ARG A 34 26.51 5.99 -1.84
CA ARG A 34 25.85 5.63 -3.09
C ARG A 34 26.04 4.14 -3.40
N THR A 35 27.28 3.65 -3.36
CA THR A 35 27.59 2.24 -3.57
C THR A 35 26.89 1.35 -2.55
N PHE A 36 26.96 1.72 -1.26
CA PHE A 36 26.23 0.98 -0.22
C PHE A 36 24.73 0.95 -0.48
N ARG A 37 24.14 2.06 -0.95
CA ARG A 37 22.72 2.12 -1.28
C ARG A 37 22.38 1.26 -2.50
N GLU A 38 23.21 1.27 -3.54
CA GLU A 38 23.04 0.46 -4.74
C GLU A 38 23.12 -1.05 -4.43
N GLU A 39 23.99 -1.45 -3.50
CA GLU A 39 24.15 -2.85 -3.08
C GLU A 39 23.11 -3.31 -2.04
N ALA A 40 22.78 -2.45 -1.08
CA ALA A 40 21.92 -2.80 0.04
C ALA A 40 20.42 -2.67 -0.27
N LEU A 41 20.01 -1.76 -1.16
CA LEU A 41 18.59 -1.59 -1.48
C LEU A 41 17.94 -2.85 -2.08
N PRO A 42 18.54 -3.52 -3.08
CA PRO A 42 17.97 -4.76 -3.60
C PRO A 42 17.79 -5.83 -2.52
N LEU A 43 18.76 -5.97 -1.62
CA LEU A 43 18.69 -6.91 -0.49
C LEU A 43 17.56 -6.54 0.48
N TRP A 44 17.40 -5.25 0.76
CA TRP A 44 16.33 -4.76 1.63
C TRP A 44 14.96 -5.02 1.00
N TYR A 45 14.75 -4.68 -0.27
CA TYR A 45 13.48 -4.92 -0.95
C TYR A 45 13.15 -6.40 -1.13
N ALA A 46 14.17 -7.26 -1.26
CA ALA A 46 13.99 -8.71 -1.31
C ALA A 46 13.61 -9.32 0.05
N ALA A 47 14.19 -8.83 1.14
CA ALA A 47 14.00 -9.41 2.46
C ALA A 47 12.77 -8.87 3.22
N ASN A 48 12.27 -7.69 2.85
CA ASN A 48 11.21 -7.02 3.59
C ASN A 48 9.81 -7.31 3.03
N ARG A 49 8.82 -7.20 3.93
CA ARG A 49 7.40 -7.28 3.59
C ARG A 49 6.84 -5.86 3.59
N PHE A 50 6.17 -5.50 2.51
CA PHE A 50 5.61 -4.18 2.29
C PHE A 50 4.10 -4.25 2.40
N TRP A 51 3.52 -3.35 3.17
CA TRP A 51 2.07 -3.22 3.27
C TRP A 51 1.65 -1.93 2.62
N LEU A 52 0.80 -2.06 1.60
CA LEU A 52 0.13 -0.93 0.98
C LEU A 52 -1.24 -0.81 1.66
N ILE A 53 -1.29 0.13 2.59
CA ILE A 53 -2.51 0.54 3.28
C ILE A 53 -2.85 1.92 2.72
N HIS A 54 -3.65 1.95 1.65
CA HIS A 54 -4.03 3.20 0.99
C HIS A 54 -5.43 3.59 1.40
N ASN A 55 -5.51 4.30 2.53
CA ASN A 55 -6.75 4.77 3.12
C ASN A 55 -7.10 6.20 2.63
N GLU A 56 -7.06 6.46 1.33
CA GLU A 56 -7.64 7.71 0.82
C GLU A 56 -9.17 7.53 0.78
N PHE A 57 -9.80 8.02 1.85
CA PHE A 57 -11.23 7.95 2.12
C PHE A 57 -12.04 8.85 1.19
N ALA A 58 -12.15 8.50 -0.09
CA ALA A 58 -13.24 9.03 -0.89
C ALA A 58 -14.53 8.37 -0.41
N VAL A 59 -15.28 9.09 0.43
CA VAL A 59 -16.69 8.78 0.73
C VAL A 59 -17.46 8.89 -0.59
N ASP A 60 -18.52 8.08 -0.79
CA ASP A 60 -19.35 8.08 -2.03
C ASP A 60 -20.11 9.41 -2.29
N ASP A 61 -19.53 10.57 -2.02
CA ASP A 61 -20.16 11.86 -2.28
C ASP A 61 -20.24 12.09 -3.80
N GLU A 62 -21.48 11.92 -4.26
CA GLU A 62 -22.16 12.51 -5.42
C GLU A 62 -21.50 12.32 -6.81
N GLU A 63 -22.20 11.55 -7.64
CA GLU A 63 -22.28 11.76 -9.10
C GLU A 63 -20.98 12.03 -9.86
N ASP A 64 -19.88 11.33 -9.55
CA ASP A 64 -18.85 11.16 -10.56
C ASP A 64 -19.37 10.13 -11.58
N GLU A 65 -20.04 10.63 -12.63
CA GLU A 65 -20.43 9.94 -13.87
C GLU A 65 -19.23 9.29 -14.62
N ASN A 66 -18.04 9.27 -14.02
CA ASN A 66 -16.85 8.71 -14.61
C ASN A 66 -16.41 7.43 -13.85
N PRO A 67 -16.82 6.23 -14.33
CA PRO A 67 -16.40 4.96 -13.74
C PRO A 67 -14.89 4.68 -13.87
N SER A 68 -14.15 5.55 -14.56
CA SER A 68 -12.69 5.57 -14.61
C SER A 68 -12.13 6.43 -13.48
N ASN A 69 -12.21 5.94 -12.24
CA ASN A 69 -11.57 6.61 -11.10
C ASN A 69 -10.04 6.49 -11.24
N GLN A 70 -9.46 7.33 -12.09
CA GLN A 70 -8.13 7.15 -12.65
C GLN A 70 -7.01 7.56 -11.68
N ARG A 71 -7.30 8.08 -10.47
CA ARG A 71 -6.26 8.73 -9.65
C ARG A 71 -6.52 8.72 -8.13
N ARG A 72 -6.56 7.56 -7.47
CA ARG A 72 -6.27 7.50 -6.01
C ARG A 72 -4.79 7.79 -5.69
N GLY A 73 -4.12 8.61 -6.49
CA GLY A 73 -2.70 8.96 -6.28
C GLY A 73 -1.71 7.80 -6.30
N PHE A 74 -2.09 6.58 -6.73
CA PHE A 74 -1.17 5.43 -6.70
C PHE A 74 0.11 5.69 -7.48
N ASP A 75 0.06 6.43 -8.59
CA ASP A 75 1.24 6.79 -9.36
C ASP A 75 2.22 7.66 -8.55
N ASP A 76 1.73 8.63 -7.80
CA ASP A 76 2.54 9.48 -6.93
C ASP A 76 3.13 8.67 -5.77
N TRP A 77 2.35 7.76 -5.19
CA TRP A 77 2.84 6.84 -4.15
C TRP A 77 3.92 5.89 -4.67
N LEU A 78 3.65 5.22 -5.80
CA LEU A 78 4.58 4.29 -6.43
C LEU A 78 5.88 4.99 -6.86
N SER A 79 5.81 6.27 -7.25
CA SER A 79 6.99 7.07 -7.66
C SER A 79 8.03 7.26 -6.56
N GLN A 80 7.66 7.05 -5.28
CA GLN A 80 8.58 7.15 -4.15
C GLN A 80 9.58 5.98 -4.10
N THR A 81 9.25 4.87 -4.78
CA THR A 81 10.09 3.70 -4.89
C THR A 81 10.69 3.65 -6.30
N PRO A 82 12.03 3.47 -6.44
CA PRO A 82 12.63 3.29 -7.76
C PRO A 82 12.02 2.08 -8.49
N ARG A 83 11.75 2.22 -9.79
CA ARG A 83 10.99 1.25 -10.59
C ARG A 83 11.60 -0.16 -10.56
N GLU A 84 12.92 -0.22 -10.61
CA GLU A 84 13.71 -1.44 -10.55
C GLU A 84 13.59 -2.18 -9.20
N MET A 85 13.23 -1.50 -8.12
CA MET A 85 13.12 -2.12 -6.80
C MET A 85 11.91 -3.05 -6.69
N PHE A 86 10.87 -2.83 -7.49
CA PHE A 86 9.67 -3.66 -7.51
C PHE A 86 9.94 -5.09 -8.01
N ASP A 87 11.02 -5.31 -8.77
CA ASP A 87 11.44 -6.65 -9.19
C ASP A 87 12.07 -7.49 -8.08
N PHE A 88 12.49 -6.84 -6.99
CA PHE A 88 13.06 -7.53 -5.84
C PHE A 88 11.99 -7.89 -4.80
N MET A 89 10.82 -7.23 -4.82
CA MET A 89 9.80 -7.41 -3.79
C MET A 89 9.06 -8.75 -3.90
N GLU A 90 9.25 -9.63 -2.93
CA GLU A 90 8.54 -10.92 -2.85
C GLU A 90 7.23 -10.85 -2.04
N HIS A 91 7.04 -9.79 -1.24
CA HIS A 91 5.94 -9.71 -0.29
C HIS A 91 5.32 -8.31 -0.23
N VAL A 92 4.54 -7.95 -1.25
CA VAL A 92 3.73 -6.73 -1.25
C VAL A 92 2.28 -7.08 -0.91
N SER A 93 1.79 -6.61 0.24
CA SER A 93 0.43 -6.87 0.73
C SER A 93 -0.46 -5.66 0.46
N LEU A 94 -1.50 -5.84 -0.33
CA LEU A 94 -2.55 -4.84 -0.54
C LEU A 94 -3.62 -5.02 0.53
N CYS A 95 -3.83 -3.99 1.35
CA CYS A 95 -4.73 -4.03 2.49
C CYS A 95 -5.93 -3.11 2.23
N GLY A 96 -7.13 -3.69 2.15
CA GLY A 96 -8.36 -2.95 1.87
C GLY A 96 -9.63 -3.72 2.25
N TYR A 97 -10.76 -3.36 1.65
CA TYR A 97 -12.07 -3.92 1.93
C TYR A 97 -12.47 -4.99 0.92
N ALA A 98 -12.96 -6.13 1.43
CA ALA A 98 -13.65 -7.12 0.61
C ALA A 98 -15.09 -6.67 0.33
N ALA A 99 -15.78 -6.30 1.41
CA ALA A 99 -17.12 -5.77 1.43
C ALA A 99 -17.26 -5.01 2.74
N TRP A 100 -17.50 -3.70 2.70
CA TRP A 100 -17.56 -2.89 3.92
C TRP A 100 -18.57 -3.49 4.92
N PRO A 101 -18.13 -3.85 6.15
CA PRO A 101 -16.87 -3.52 6.83
C PRO A 101 -15.78 -4.64 6.88
N ASN A 102 -15.98 -5.78 6.21
CA ASN A 102 -14.99 -6.84 6.10
C ASN A 102 -13.79 -6.43 5.24
N ARG A 103 -12.62 -6.89 5.67
CA ARG A 103 -11.33 -6.55 5.09
C ARG A 103 -10.73 -7.70 4.28
N VAL A 104 -9.81 -7.37 3.39
CA VAL A 104 -9.02 -8.31 2.61
C VAL A 104 -7.58 -7.86 2.53
N MET A 105 -6.67 -8.81 2.68
CA MET A 105 -5.25 -8.66 2.46
C MET A 105 -4.83 -9.56 1.32
N ILE A 106 -4.34 -8.97 0.22
CA ILE A 106 -3.84 -9.71 -0.94
C ILE A 106 -2.33 -9.57 -0.96
N THR A 107 -1.60 -10.67 -0.72
CA THR A 107 -0.14 -10.68 -0.78
C THR A 107 0.33 -11.12 -2.16
N LEU A 108 1.16 -10.28 -2.77
CA LEU A 108 1.77 -10.47 -4.07
C LEU A 108 3.26 -10.75 -3.90
N ASP A 109 3.75 -11.67 -4.73
CA ASP A 109 5.15 -11.88 -5.02
C ASP A 109 5.39 -11.24 -6.37
N LEU A 110 5.86 -9.99 -6.34
CA LEU A 110 6.11 -9.24 -7.56
C LEU A 110 7.25 -9.90 -8.30
N LYS A 111 8.37 -10.20 -7.65
CA LYS A 111 9.52 -10.89 -8.28
C LYS A 111 9.12 -12.08 -9.16
N ASN A 112 8.23 -12.96 -8.68
CA ASN A 112 7.76 -14.13 -9.43
C ASN A 112 6.37 -13.96 -10.06
N ARG A 113 5.83 -12.73 -10.08
CA ARG A 113 4.55 -12.34 -10.71
C ARG A 113 3.37 -13.24 -10.33
N ARG A 114 3.22 -13.52 -9.04
CA ARG A 114 2.15 -14.41 -8.54
C ARG A 114 1.45 -13.87 -7.30
N VAL A 115 0.24 -14.33 -7.08
CA VAL A 115 -0.47 -14.16 -5.82
C VAL A 115 0.05 -15.21 -4.84
N VAL A 116 0.47 -14.78 -3.65
CA VAL A 116 0.97 -15.65 -2.57
C VAL A 116 -0.18 -16.08 -1.66
N SER A 117 -1.03 -15.13 -1.29
CA SER A 117 -2.17 -15.40 -0.41
C SER A 117 -3.23 -14.32 -0.53
N THR A 118 -4.48 -14.71 -0.27
CA THR A 118 -5.60 -13.80 -0.08
C THR A 118 -6.25 -14.16 1.25
N ARG A 119 -6.28 -13.21 2.19
CA ARG A 119 -6.87 -13.41 3.52
C ARG A 119 -8.02 -12.45 3.72
N HIS A 120 -9.13 -12.94 4.24
CA HIS A 120 -10.32 -12.14 4.53
C HIS A 120 -10.48 -12.01 6.03
N TYR A 121 -10.82 -10.81 6.50
CA TYR A 121 -11.03 -10.54 7.92
C TYR A 121 -12.43 -9.97 8.14
N SER A 122 -13.09 -10.48 9.17
CA SER A 122 -14.40 -9.96 9.61
C SER A 122 -14.25 -8.58 10.25
N THR A 123 -15.38 -7.91 10.48
CA THR A 123 -15.42 -6.64 11.23
C THR A 123 -14.89 -6.71 12.69
N TYR A 124 -14.52 -7.90 13.15
CA TYR A 124 -14.03 -8.16 14.51
C TYR A 124 -12.57 -8.58 14.55
N GLY A 125 -11.87 -8.66 13.41
CA GLY A 125 -10.46 -9.12 13.37
C GLY A 125 -10.26 -10.59 13.07
N ASP A 126 -11.31 -11.41 13.20
CA ASP A 126 -11.21 -12.83 12.93
C ASP A 126 -11.02 -13.09 11.43
N GLU A 127 -10.06 -13.95 11.08
CA GLU A 127 -9.89 -14.44 9.70
C GLU A 127 -11.10 -15.31 9.30
N ILE A 128 -11.69 -15.01 8.14
CA ILE A 128 -12.84 -15.72 7.61
C ILE A 128 -12.35 -16.74 6.58
N PRO A 129 -12.79 -18.00 6.66
CA PRO A 129 -12.50 -19.00 5.64
C PRO A 129 -12.98 -18.54 4.27
N VAL A 130 -12.09 -18.61 3.28
CA VAL A 130 -12.43 -18.32 1.88
C VAL A 130 -13.00 -19.61 1.29
N GLU A 131 -14.33 -19.75 1.23
CA GLU A 131 -14.97 -21.02 0.86
C GLU A 131 -14.81 -21.41 -0.63
N ARG A 132 -14.35 -20.51 -1.50
CA ARG A 132 -14.00 -20.75 -2.92
C ARG A 132 -12.89 -19.82 -3.39
N GLU A 133 -12.17 -20.18 -4.46
CA GLU A 133 -11.45 -19.19 -5.26
C GLU A 133 -12.44 -18.11 -5.69
N ASN A 134 -12.45 -17.00 -4.95
CA ASN A 134 -13.35 -15.90 -5.24
C ASN A 134 -12.91 -15.31 -6.59
N GLY A 135 -13.84 -14.76 -7.37
CA GLY A 135 -13.48 -14.04 -8.61
C GLY A 135 -12.42 -12.95 -8.40
N VAL A 136 -12.25 -12.48 -7.15
CA VAL A 136 -11.19 -11.61 -6.65
C VAL A 136 -9.79 -12.23 -6.78
N GLU A 137 -9.60 -13.50 -6.47
CA GLU A 137 -8.27 -14.09 -6.62
C GLU A 137 -7.95 -14.31 -8.10
N LEU A 138 -8.93 -14.81 -8.87
CA LEU A 138 -8.81 -15.06 -10.30
C LEU A 138 -8.41 -13.79 -11.07
N THR A 139 -9.16 -12.70 -10.90
CA THR A 139 -8.90 -11.43 -11.61
C THR A 139 -7.58 -10.79 -11.19
N THR A 140 -7.10 -11.03 -9.96
CA THR A 140 -5.74 -10.58 -9.54
C THR A 140 -4.66 -11.39 -10.25
N ARG A 141 -4.83 -12.71 -10.31
CA ARG A 141 -3.90 -13.60 -11.01
C ARG A 141 -3.86 -13.29 -12.50
N ASP A 142 -5.01 -13.03 -13.12
CA ASP A 142 -5.10 -12.65 -14.53
C ASP A 142 -4.40 -11.31 -14.79
N ALA A 143 -4.56 -10.31 -13.91
CA ALA A 143 -3.84 -9.04 -14.02
C ALA A 143 -2.32 -9.19 -13.93
N LEU A 144 -1.82 -10.12 -13.09
CA LEU A 144 -0.40 -10.45 -13.05
C LEU A 144 0.05 -11.24 -14.29
N ALA A 145 -0.73 -12.23 -14.71
CA ALA A 145 -0.41 -13.10 -15.85
C ALA A 145 -0.34 -12.32 -17.17
N THR A 146 -1.25 -11.37 -17.38
CA THR A 146 -1.24 -10.48 -18.56
C THR A 146 -0.02 -9.58 -18.61
N ARG A 147 0.69 -9.39 -17.48
CA ARG A 147 1.94 -8.61 -17.35
C ARG A 147 3.14 -9.45 -16.96
N ALA A 148 3.10 -10.78 -17.17
CA ALA A 148 4.16 -11.67 -16.72
C ALA A 148 5.55 -11.38 -17.34
N GLY A 149 5.59 -10.81 -18.55
CA GLY A 149 6.82 -10.40 -19.23
C GLY A 149 7.29 -8.97 -18.91
N GLU A 150 6.54 -8.21 -18.10
CA GLU A 150 6.89 -6.83 -17.73
C GLU A 150 7.54 -6.76 -16.35
N ASP A 151 8.05 -5.58 -15.98
CA ASP A 151 8.64 -5.33 -14.67
C ASP A 151 7.61 -5.31 -13.52
N GLY A 152 8.10 -5.39 -12.28
CA GLY A 152 7.28 -5.53 -11.08
C GLY A 152 6.41 -4.31 -10.80
N PHE A 153 6.86 -3.14 -11.26
CA PHE A 153 6.09 -1.90 -11.18
C PHE A 153 4.86 -1.98 -12.08
N ALA A 154 5.03 -2.40 -13.34
CA ALA A 154 3.92 -2.55 -14.29
C ALA A 154 2.93 -3.62 -13.82
N ALA A 155 3.44 -4.74 -13.30
CA ALA A 155 2.62 -5.80 -12.72
C ALA A 155 1.79 -5.30 -11.52
N LEU A 156 2.41 -4.57 -10.57
CA LEU A 156 1.71 -3.99 -9.44
C LEU A 156 0.66 -2.97 -9.88
N LYS A 157 0.99 -2.10 -10.85
CA LYS A 157 0.05 -1.11 -11.40
C LYS A 157 -1.17 -1.76 -12.04
N ALA A 158 -0.99 -2.88 -12.75
CA ALA A 158 -2.09 -3.65 -13.31
C ALA A 158 -2.99 -4.25 -12.22
N VAL A 159 -2.39 -4.79 -11.14
CA VAL A 159 -3.18 -5.28 -9.99
C VAL A 159 -3.95 -4.15 -9.33
N LEU A 160 -3.31 -3.01 -9.07
CA LEU A 160 -3.97 -1.84 -8.48
C LEU A 160 -5.13 -1.34 -9.33
N ALA A 161 -5.01 -1.37 -10.66
CA ALA A 161 -6.10 -0.98 -11.56
C ALA A 161 -7.34 -1.90 -11.43
N VAL A 162 -7.15 -3.21 -11.30
CA VAL A 162 -8.28 -4.15 -11.13
C VAL A 162 -8.77 -4.25 -9.68
N ARG A 163 -7.95 -3.83 -8.71
CA ARG A 163 -8.25 -3.86 -7.27
C ARG A 163 -8.59 -2.52 -6.66
N ASP A 164 -8.63 -1.45 -7.45
CA ASP A 164 -8.89 -0.09 -7.02
C ASP A 164 -10.06 0.00 -6.02
N GLY A 165 -11.16 -0.72 -6.31
CA GLY A 165 -12.35 -0.80 -5.46
C GLY A 165 -12.11 -1.24 -4.01
N MET A 166 -11.07 -2.02 -3.71
CA MET A 166 -10.78 -2.46 -2.33
C MET A 166 -10.35 -1.31 -1.43
N PHE A 167 -9.89 -0.19 -1.98
CA PHE A 167 -9.48 0.99 -1.20
C PHE A 167 -10.63 1.98 -1.00
N ARG A 168 -11.87 1.60 -1.34
CA ARG A 168 -13.08 2.44 -1.19
C ARG A 168 -13.85 2.05 0.06
N ILE A 169 -14.25 3.04 0.86
CA ILE A 169 -15.24 2.84 1.92
C ILE A 169 -16.63 3.16 1.34
N SER A 170 -17.48 2.14 1.28
CA SER A 170 -18.88 2.29 0.88
C SER A 170 -19.67 3.04 1.95
N LYS A 171 -20.56 3.97 1.56
CA LYS A 171 -21.57 4.54 2.47
C LYS A 171 -22.52 3.48 3.00
N PHE A 172 -22.74 2.43 2.21
CA PHE A 172 -23.62 1.32 2.55
C PHE A 172 -22.82 0.20 3.20
N CYS A 173 -23.07 0.00 4.50
CA CYS A 173 -22.61 -1.17 5.23
C CYS A 173 -23.45 -2.38 4.84
N VAL A 174 -22.80 -3.49 4.50
CA VAL A 174 -23.50 -4.75 4.30
C VAL A 174 -24.19 -5.12 5.62
N SER A 175 -25.49 -5.41 5.56
CA SER A 175 -26.29 -5.67 6.76
C SER A 175 -26.00 -7.03 7.40
N ALA A 176 -25.42 -7.98 6.65
CA ALA A 176 -25.02 -9.29 7.15
C ALA A 176 -23.76 -9.83 6.44
N PRO A 177 -22.60 -9.16 6.59
CA PRO A 177 -21.36 -9.62 5.98
C PRO A 177 -20.94 -10.97 6.59
N PRO A 178 -20.19 -11.80 5.84
CA PRO A 178 -19.63 -13.04 6.36
C PRO A 178 -18.87 -12.81 7.68
N GLY A 179 -19.05 -13.70 8.65
CA GLY A 179 -18.45 -13.55 9.98
C GLY A 179 -19.16 -12.54 10.91
N ARG A 180 -20.28 -11.90 10.50
CA ARG A 180 -21.06 -11.05 11.41
C ARG A 180 -21.70 -11.86 12.54
N GLN A 181 -21.28 -11.58 13.77
CA GLN A 181 -21.87 -12.13 14.99
C GLN A 181 -23.10 -11.30 15.39
N ARG A 182 -24.25 -11.96 15.59
CA ARG A 182 -25.51 -11.30 15.99
C ARG A 182 -25.37 -10.70 17.39
N GLY A 183 -25.77 -9.44 17.56
CA GLY A 183 -25.75 -8.75 18.86
C GLY A 183 -24.37 -8.23 19.32
N LYS A 184 -23.29 -8.54 18.60
CA LYS A 184 -21.96 -7.98 18.87
C LYS A 184 -21.78 -6.67 18.09
N LYS A 185 -21.25 -5.65 18.76
CA LYS A 185 -20.86 -4.38 18.10
C LYS A 185 -19.52 -4.57 17.39
N PRO A 186 -19.31 -3.96 16.20
CA PRO A 186 -18.00 -3.92 15.54
C PRO A 186 -16.90 -3.44 16.50
N MET A 187 -15.66 -3.90 16.27
CA MET A 187 -14.53 -3.46 17.07
C MET A 187 -14.26 -1.97 16.80
N SER A 188 -14.13 -1.17 17.86
CA SER A 188 -13.79 0.26 17.74
C SER A 188 -12.42 0.41 17.07
N GLY A 189 -12.28 1.35 16.12
CA GLY A 189 -11.02 1.56 15.40
C GLY A 189 -10.76 0.56 14.25
N TRP A 190 -11.58 -0.49 14.10
CA TRP A 190 -11.48 -1.47 13.02
C TRP A 190 -11.61 -0.88 11.61
N GLU A 191 -12.16 0.33 11.50
CA GLU A 191 -12.25 1.08 10.26
C GLU A 191 -10.87 1.65 9.82
N TYR A 192 -9.91 1.76 10.75
CA TYR A 192 -8.65 2.49 10.55
C TYR A 192 -7.38 1.68 10.87
N ASP A 193 -7.44 0.70 11.77
CA ASP A 193 -6.26 -0.03 12.27
C ASP A 193 -5.93 -1.25 11.39
N TRP A 194 -4.81 -1.22 10.66
CA TRP A 194 -4.22 -2.35 9.91
C TRP A 194 -2.93 -2.83 10.54
#